data_AF-A0A0F3RE38-F1
#
_entry.id   AF-A0A0F3RE38-F1
#
_cell.length_a   1.000
_cell.length_b   1.000
_cell.length_c   1.000
_cell.angle_alpha   90.00
_cell.angle_beta   90.00
_cell.angle_gamma   90.00
#
_symmetry.space_group_name_H-M   'P 1'
#
loop_
_entity.id
_entity.type
_entity.pdbx_description
1 polymer ?
#
loop_
_entity_poly.entity_id
_entity_poly.type
_entity_poly.pdbx_seq_one_letter_code
_entity_poly.pdbx_strand_id
1 'polypeptide(L)' 'MVGGAEIATLFLEQNLIYEFLLTKINKNYDGDTFLPLNLLAEWHSVIIDKTNNYQIYKFTKRR' A
#
# COMPACT_ATOMS: atom_id res chain seq x y z
N MET A 1 4.54 10.71 -2.18
CA MET A 1 5.57 9.72 -2.55
C MET A 1 4.90 8.67 -3.43
N VAL A 2 5.53 8.23 -4.51
CA VAL A 2 4.93 7.33 -5.53
C VAL A 2 5.74 6.04 -5.77
N GLY A 3 6.70 5.73 -4.89
CA GLY A 3 7.63 4.59 -4.99
C GLY A 3 9.09 5.04 -5.22
N GLY A 4 10.04 4.13 -5.50
CA GLY A 4 9.92 2.65 -5.61
C GLY A 4 9.84 1.92 -4.26
N ALA A 5 9.98 0.59 -4.24
CA ALA A 5 9.78 -0.22 -3.03
C ALA A 5 10.67 0.22 -1.86
N GLU A 6 11.96 0.51 -2.10
CA GLU A 6 12.90 0.94 -1.06
C GLU A 6 12.48 2.28 -0.41
N ILE A 7 12.11 3.26 -1.24
CA ILE A 7 11.65 4.56 -0.75
C ILE A 7 10.31 4.43 -0.02
N ALA A 8 9.39 3.60 -0.53
CA ALA A 8 8.12 3.34 0.14
C ALA A 8 8.31 2.69 1.51
N THR A 9 9.19 1.68 1.60
CA THR A 9 9.58 1.03 2.85
C THR A 9 10.18 2.04 3.83
N LEU A 10 11.16 2.84 3.40
CA LEU A 10 11.78 3.85 4.25
C LEU A 10 10.76 4.83 4.82
N PHE A 11 9.82 5.31 4.01
CA PHE A 11 8.80 6.27 4.46
C PHE A 11 7.82 5.64 5.45
N LEU A 12 7.46 4.37 5.26
CA LEU A 12 6.61 3.60 6.17
C LEU A 12 7.32 3.37 7.52
N GLU A 13 8.57 2.91 7.50
CA GLU A 13 9.37 2.62 8.70
C GLU A 13 9.68 3.87 9.52
N GLN A 14 10.02 4.98 8.85
CA GLN A 14 10.34 6.24 9.50
C GLN A 14 9.09 7.05 9.90
N ASN A 15 7.88 6.50 9.70
CA ASN A 15 6.61 7.15 10.03
C ASN A 15 6.40 8.52 9.37
N LEU A 16 6.91 8.69 8.15
CA LEU A 16 6.90 9.96 7.42
C LEU A 16 5.62 10.16 6.59
N ILE A 17 4.70 9.20 6.63
CA ILE A 17 3.41 9.24 5.94
C ILE A 17 2.26 8.97 6.90
N TYR A 18 1.14 9.65 6.66
CA TYR A 18 -0.08 9.54 7.47
C TYR A 18 -1.16 8.70 6.78
N GLU A 19 -1.16 8.69 5.44
CA GLU A 19 -2.09 7.92 4.60
C GLU A 19 -1.32 7.20 3.50
N PHE A 20 -1.85 6.05 3.06
CA PHE A 20 -1.28 5.26 1.97
C PHE A 20 -2.40 4.72 1.06
N LEU A 21 -2.28 4.95 -0.25
CA LEU A 21 -3.19 4.39 -1.24
C LEU A 21 -2.54 3.14 -1.86
N LEU A 22 -3.20 2.00 -1.72
CA LEU A 22 -2.75 0.74 -2.31
C LEU A 22 -3.73 0.31 -3.39
N THR A 23 -3.25 0.16 -4.61
CA THR A 23 -4.02 -0.50 -5.68
C THR A 23 -3.63 -1.98 -5.73
N LYS A 24 -4.57 -2.85 -5.41
CA LYS A 24 -4.42 -4.31 -5.58
C LYS A 24 -4.93 -4.70 -6.95
N ILE A 25 -4.03 -5.11 -7.84
CA ILE A 25 -4.40 -5.68 -9.14
C ILE A 25 -4.84 -7.13 -8.93
N ASN A 26 -6.03 -7.50 -9.41
CA ASN A 26 -6.61 -8.84 -9.22
C ASN A 26 -6.03 -9.86 -10.23
N LYS A 27 -4.73 -9.76 -10.53
CA LYS A 27 -3.99 -10.66 -11.40
C LYS A 27 -2.55 -10.74 -10.92
N ASN A 28 -1.97 -11.92 -11.04
CA ASN A 28 -0.57 -12.16 -10.71
C ASN A 28 0.32 -11.82 -11.91
N TYR A 29 1.49 -11.26 -11.62
CA TYR A 29 2.53 -10.94 -12.58
C TYR A 29 3.87 -11.32 -11.97
N ASP A 30 4.81 -11.72 -12.81
CA ASP A 30 6.20 -11.87 -12.38
C ASP A 30 6.76 -10.49 -12.04
N GLY A 31 7.45 -10.41 -10.90
CA GLY A 31 8.09 -9.20 -10.41
C GLY A 31 9.41 -9.54 -9.72
N ASP A 32 10.36 -8.62 -9.81
CA ASP A 32 11.67 -8.70 -9.14
C ASP A 32 11.72 -7.87 -7.85
N THR A 33 10.67 -7.07 -7.60
CA THR A 33 10.60 -6.08 -6.54
C THR A 33 9.21 -6.12 -5.88
N PHE A 34 9.18 -6.06 -4.54
CA PHE A 34 7.96 -6.21 -3.75
C PHE A 34 7.83 -5.15 -2.66
N LEU A 35 6.61 -4.68 -2.42
CA LEU A 35 6.28 -3.82 -1.29
C LEU A 35 5.98 -4.71 -0.05
N PRO A 36 6.64 -4.52 1.09
CA PRO A 36 6.37 -5.27 2.32
C PRO A 36 5.03 -4.85 2.95
N LEU A 37 3.94 -5.52 2.57
CA LEU A 37 2.58 -5.20 3.02
C LEU A 37 2.35 -5.34 4.53
N ASN A 38 3.21 -6.08 5.23
CA ASN A 38 3.18 -6.20 6.69
C ASN A 38 3.38 -4.85 7.41
N LEU A 39 4.07 -3.88 6.78
CA LEU A 39 4.22 -2.53 7.33
C LEU A 39 2.89 -1.76 7.45
N LEU A 40 1.85 -2.21 6.72
CA LEU A 40 0.50 -1.66 6.76
C LEU A 40 -0.48 -2.49 7.61
N ALA A 41 -0.03 -3.58 8.25
CA ALA A 41 -0.92 -4.54 8.91
C ALA A 41 -1.77 -3.93 10.03
N GLU A 42 -1.22 -2.97 10.78
CA GLU A 42 -1.90 -2.30 11.90
C GLU A 42 -2.70 -1.06 11.47
N TRP A 43 -2.57 -0.65 10.20
CA TRP A 43 -3.25 0.53 9.69
C TRP A 43 -4.73 0.23 9.45
N HIS A 44 -5.60 1.19 9.76
CA HIS A 44 -6.99 1.07 9.36
C HIS A 44 -7.09 1.20 7.84
N SER A 45 -7.83 0.30 7.19
CA SER A 45 -8.04 0.34 5.74
C SER A 45 -9.51 0.29 5.36
N VAL A 46 -9.85 1.01 4.30
CA VAL A 46 -11.17 0.97 3.64
C VAL A 46 -10.97 0.82 2.13
N ILE A 47 -11.88 0.11 1.47
CA ILE A 47 -11.91 0.06 0.00
C ILE A 47 -12.64 1.30 -0.49
N ILE A 48 -12.00 2.09 -1.35
CA ILE A 48 -12.57 3.32 -1.92
C ILE A 48 -12.97 3.18 -3.39
N ASP A 49 -12.44 2.17 -4.09
CA ASP A 49 -12.86 1.80 -5.43
C ASP A 49 -12.66 0.29 -5.64
N LYS A 50 -13.53 -0.32 -6.46
CA LYS A 50 -13.50 -1.74 -6.76
C LYS A 50 -14.05 -2.00 -8.17
N THR A 51 -13.24 -2.70 -8.95
CA THR A 51 -13.62 -3.25 -10.25
C THR A 51 -13.31 -4.75 -10.29
N ASN A 52 -13.63 -5.40 -11.42
CA ASN A 52 -13.20 -6.78 -11.65
C ASN A 52 -11.66 -6.89 -11.74
N ASN A 53 -10.99 -5.84 -12.22
CA ASN A 53 -9.56 -5.87 -12.52
C ASN A 53 -8.69 -5.44 -11.33
N TYR A 54 -9.19 -4.56 -10.46
CA TYR A 54 -8.42 -4.02 -9.34
C TYR A 54 -9.31 -3.56 -8.19
N GLN A 55 -8.68 -3.29 -7.04
CA GLN A 55 -9.29 -2.68 -5.87
C GLN A 55 -8.36 -1.60 -5.32
N ILE A 56 -8.90 -0.47 -4.91
CA ILE A 56 -8.12 0.60 -4.27
C ILE A 56 -8.48 0.65 -2.79
N TYR A 57 -7.45 0.49 -1.96
CA TYR A 57 -7.52 0.64 -0.52
C TYR A 57 -6.94 1.99 -0.11
N LYS A 58 -7.62 2.68 0.80
CA LYS A 58 -7.07 3.79 1.56
C LYS A 58 -6.69 3.30 2.96
N PHE A 59 -5.42 3.37 3.29
CA PHE A 59 -4.89 3.11 4.62
C PHE A 59 -4.66 4.42 5.37
N THR A 60 -5.04 4.46 6.63
CA THR A 60 -4.84 5.59 7.55
C THR A 60 -4.27 5.08 8.86
N LYS A 61 -3.23 5.75 9.37
CA LYS A 61 -2.63 5.40 10.65
C LYS A 61 -3.60 5.72 11.79
N ARG A 62 -3.83 4.77 12.69
CA ARG A 62 -4.61 5.05 13.92
C ARG A 62 -3.77 5.99 14.80
N ARG A 63 -4.40 7.07 15.27
CA ARG A 63 -3.80 8.01 16.23
C ARG A 63 -3.67 7.35 17.60
#